data_AF-A0A556TKK0-F1
#
_entry.id   AF-A0A556TKK0-F1
#
_cell.length_a   1.000
_cell.length_b   1.000
_cell.length_c   1.000
_cell.angle_alpha   90.00
_cell.angle_beta   90.00
_cell.angle_gamma   90.00
#
_symmetry.space_group_name_H-M   'P 1'
#
loop_
_entity.id
_entity.type
_entity.pdbx_description
1 polymer ?
#
loop_
_entity_poly.entity_id
_entity_poly.type
_entity_poly.pdbx_seq_one_letter_code
_entity_poly.pdbx_strand_id
1 'polypeptide(L)'
;MQTSDFIKVPPLNSREDPGGSCFVRVQKRDLERLCTEVMQLREFLPKVINGDFLDALYKSRFLDTLREQSQQQQHQLKQECLHLNSRLHAAQSECQKEREEKLVLRERLWESREQLQQQAEFCTELGAATCTVLWSASRREEAVRDILADGKLEPFLSVAGQTLESFVKSLDEEEKPEQQNYNSNEHQFVLALAGVITNRDSEVCLQALRLLQSLLVESDILAQNGPDLQPSLPMERIHQLASSRHSALRQTALEILEDIKCLIKTQRSTPQKEQ
;
A
#
# COMPACT_ATOMS: atom_id res chain seq x y z
N MET A 1 -35.05 122.52 -16.72
CA MET A 1 -33.95 122.74 -17.67
C MET A 1 -32.67 122.26 -17.02
N GLN A 2 -32.18 121.09 -17.43
CA GLN A 2 -30.75 120.79 -17.42
C GLN A 2 -30.54 119.71 -18.48
N THR A 3 -29.57 120.01 -19.33
CA THR A 3 -29.39 119.56 -20.70
C THR A 3 -28.78 118.17 -20.75
N SER A 4 -29.32 117.37 -21.65
CA SER A 4 -28.80 116.08 -22.06
C SER A 4 -27.50 116.24 -22.85
N ASP A 5 -26.46 115.49 -22.49
CA ASP A 5 -25.31 115.25 -23.38
C ASP A 5 -25.34 113.78 -23.84
N PHE A 6 -26.17 113.53 -24.86
CA PHE A 6 -26.12 112.31 -25.66
C PHE A 6 -25.18 112.55 -26.84
N ILE A 7 -24.08 111.79 -26.91
CA ILE A 7 -23.24 111.77 -28.11
C ILE A 7 -24.00 111.00 -29.19
N LYS A 8 -24.42 111.72 -30.23
CA LYS A 8 -25.12 111.23 -31.42
C LYS A 8 -24.09 111.03 -32.55
N VAL A 9 -24.03 109.84 -33.12
CA VAL A 9 -23.25 109.48 -34.31
C VAL A 9 -24.25 109.13 -35.45
N PRO A 10 -24.02 109.54 -36.71
CA PRO A 10 -25.07 109.63 -37.73
C PRO A 10 -25.45 108.27 -38.36
N PRO A 11 -26.63 108.16 -39.00
CA PRO A 11 -27.06 106.95 -39.70
C PRO A 11 -26.68 107.01 -41.19
N LEU A 12 -26.31 105.88 -41.79
CA LEU A 12 -26.95 105.28 -42.98
C LEU A 12 -26.12 104.11 -43.56
N ASN A 13 -26.87 103.05 -43.90
CA ASN A 13 -26.57 101.90 -44.77
C ASN A 13 -25.52 102.16 -45.87
N SER A 14 -24.71 101.17 -46.30
CA SER A 14 -25.21 99.87 -46.74
C SER A 14 -24.17 98.73 -46.69
N ARG A 15 -24.52 97.75 -45.83
CA ARG A 15 -24.29 96.30 -45.92
C ARG A 15 -22.84 95.83 -46.09
N GLU A 16 -22.09 95.93 -45.02
CA GLU A 16 -20.69 95.50 -44.89
C GLU A 16 -20.48 95.10 -43.42
N ASP A 17 -19.60 94.20 -42.99
CA ASP A 17 -18.71 93.16 -43.55
C ASP A 17 -18.09 92.45 -42.29
N PRO A 18 -17.13 91.50 -42.34
CA PRO A 18 -17.05 90.37 -41.42
C PRO A 18 -15.88 90.50 -40.42
N GLY A 19 -16.18 90.50 -39.12
CA GLY A 19 -15.16 90.54 -38.06
C GLY A 19 -15.76 90.42 -36.66
N GLY A 20 -16.76 89.54 -36.50
CA GLY A 20 -17.59 89.46 -35.30
C GLY A 20 -16.92 88.77 -34.12
N SER A 21 -16.07 89.48 -33.37
CA SER A 21 -15.93 89.18 -31.94
C SER A 21 -17.20 89.68 -31.25
N CYS A 22 -18.02 88.75 -30.75
CA CYS A 22 -19.27 89.07 -30.06
C CYS A 22 -18.96 89.75 -28.73
N PHE A 23 -18.98 91.09 -28.69
CA PHE A 23 -18.80 91.85 -27.46
C PHE A 23 -20.14 92.02 -26.75
N VAL A 24 -20.24 91.50 -25.53
CA VAL A 24 -21.39 91.67 -24.64
C VAL A 24 -21.27 93.02 -23.91
N ARG A 25 -22.31 93.87 -24.00
CA ARG A 25 -22.35 95.18 -23.33
C ARG A 25 -22.76 95.02 -21.86
N VAL A 26 -21.83 95.25 -20.94
CA VAL A 26 -22.05 95.14 -19.49
C VAL A 26 -22.15 96.55 -18.87
N GLN A 27 -23.03 96.72 -17.87
CA GLN A 27 -23.09 97.97 -17.12
C GLN A 27 -21.84 98.13 -16.24
N LYS A 28 -21.23 99.31 -16.27
CA LYS A 28 -19.99 99.63 -15.53
C LYS A 28 -20.06 99.26 -14.04
N ARG A 29 -21.18 99.58 -13.39
CA ARG A 29 -21.48 99.23 -11.98
C ARG A 29 -21.37 97.73 -11.68
N ASP A 30 -21.84 96.89 -12.61
CA ASP A 30 -21.87 95.44 -12.39
C ASP A 30 -20.47 94.85 -12.56
N LEU A 31 -19.66 95.42 -13.49
CA LEU A 31 -18.25 95.07 -13.63
C LEU A 31 -17.41 95.52 -12.42
N GLU A 32 -17.68 96.71 -11.89
CA GLU A 32 -17.03 97.23 -10.68
C GLU A 32 -17.37 96.37 -9.45
N ARG A 33 -18.63 95.98 -9.30
CA ARG A 33 -19.07 95.06 -8.25
C ARG A 33 -18.37 93.70 -8.36
N LEU A 34 -18.34 93.09 -9.55
CA LEU A 34 -17.64 91.84 -9.77
C LEU A 34 -16.14 91.97 -9.45
N CYS A 35 -15.52 93.09 -9.82
CA CYS A 35 -14.13 93.37 -9.49
C CYS A 35 -13.92 93.38 -7.97
N THR A 36 -14.79 94.03 -7.20
CA THR A 36 -14.71 94.04 -5.73
C THR A 36 -14.94 92.66 -5.10
N GLU A 37 -15.91 91.88 -5.59
CA GLU A 37 -16.17 90.53 -5.10
C GLU A 37 -14.99 89.59 -5.40
N VAL A 38 -14.40 89.68 -6.60
CA VAL A 38 -13.20 88.91 -6.98
C VAL A 38 -11.98 89.35 -6.17
N MET A 39 -11.80 90.65 -5.93
CA MET A 39 -10.72 91.16 -5.09
C MET A 39 -10.85 90.68 -3.64
N GLN A 40 -12.06 90.73 -3.06
CA GLN A 40 -12.33 90.20 -1.72
C GLN A 40 -12.06 88.69 -1.66
N LEU A 41 -12.59 87.91 -2.62
CA LEU A 41 -12.30 86.48 -2.70
C LEU A 41 -10.80 86.21 -2.79
N ARG A 42 -10.05 86.97 -3.59
CA ARG A 42 -8.59 86.82 -3.72
C ARG A 42 -7.85 87.16 -2.42
N GLU A 43 -8.39 88.04 -1.59
CA GLU A 43 -7.82 88.38 -0.28
C GLU A 43 -8.17 87.36 0.81
N PHE A 44 -9.40 86.82 0.80
CA PHE A 44 -9.89 85.89 1.82
C PHE A 44 -9.53 84.43 1.53
N LEU A 45 -9.47 84.01 0.26
CA LEU A 45 -9.23 82.62 -0.12
C LEU A 45 -7.90 82.05 0.43
N PRO A 46 -6.76 82.76 0.40
CA PRO A 46 -5.51 82.25 0.99
C PRO A 46 -5.54 82.16 2.52
N LYS A 47 -6.36 82.99 3.19
CA LYS A 47 -6.54 82.96 4.65
C LYS A 47 -7.40 81.76 5.10
N VAL A 48 -8.28 81.29 4.22
CA VAL A 48 -9.17 80.12 4.47
C VAL A 48 -8.55 78.83 3.93
N ILE A 49 -8.02 78.85 2.71
CA ILE A 49 -7.28 77.75 2.08
C ILE A 49 -5.80 77.93 2.40
N ASN A 50 -5.44 77.61 3.65
CA ASN A 50 -4.05 77.56 4.07
C ASN A 50 -3.41 76.21 3.69
N GLY A 51 -2.08 76.18 3.57
CA GLY A 51 -1.31 74.96 3.31
C GLY A 51 -1.60 73.84 4.33
N ASP A 52 -1.83 74.18 5.59
CA ASP A 52 -2.19 73.21 6.64
C ASP A 52 -3.56 72.55 6.41
N PHE A 53 -4.52 73.31 5.86
CA PHE A 53 -5.85 72.79 5.53
C PHE A 53 -5.77 71.85 4.31
N LEU A 54 -5.00 72.23 3.28
CA LEU A 54 -4.77 71.35 2.12
C LEU A 54 -4.01 70.08 2.53
N ASP A 55 -2.97 70.19 3.36
CA ASP A 55 -2.21 69.05 3.89
C ASP A 55 -3.10 68.13 4.74
N ALA A 56 -3.99 68.70 5.57
CA ALA A 56 -4.99 67.92 6.31
C ALA A 56 -5.97 67.18 5.37
N LEU A 57 -6.40 67.79 4.26
CA LEU A 57 -7.25 67.12 3.26
C LEU A 57 -6.50 66.00 2.52
N TYR A 58 -5.25 66.23 2.12
CA TYR A 58 -4.43 65.20 1.48
C TYR A 58 -4.16 64.03 2.44
N LYS A 59 -3.84 64.31 3.71
CA LYS A 59 -3.69 63.31 4.76
C LYS A 59 -4.98 62.55 5.03
N SER A 60 -6.12 63.22 5.11
CA SER A 60 -7.43 62.56 5.26
C SER A 60 -7.68 61.59 4.11
N ARG A 61 -7.48 62.04 2.87
CA ARG A 61 -7.70 61.19 1.68
C ARG A 61 -6.76 60.00 1.64
N PHE A 62 -5.49 60.19 2.01
CA PHE A 62 -4.52 59.10 2.11
C PHE A 62 -4.92 58.10 3.22
N LEU A 63 -5.30 58.58 4.40
CA LEU A 63 -5.79 57.74 5.49
C LEU A 63 -7.07 56.97 5.11
N ASP A 64 -7.97 57.59 4.36
CA ASP A 64 -9.17 56.92 3.83
C ASP A 64 -8.80 55.79 2.87
N THR A 65 -7.85 56.01 1.95
CA THR A 65 -7.37 54.93 1.06
C THR A 65 -6.70 53.79 1.81
N LEU A 66 -5.89 54.08 2.84
CA LEU A 66 -5.28 53.05 3.69
C LEU A 66 -6.33 52.30 4.51
N ARG A 67 -7.34 53.01 5.01
CA ARG A 67 -8.45 52.41 5.75
C ARG A 67 -9.25 51.46 4.85
N GLU A 68 -9.57 51.86 3.63
CA GLU A 68 -10.25 51.01 2.66
C GLU A 68 -9.43 49.77 2.32
N GLN A 69 -8.13 49.90 2.07
CA GLN A 69 -7.23 48.76 1.85
C GLN A 69 -7.20 47.82 3.05
N SER A 70 -7.08 48.36 4.26
CA SER A 70 -7.10 47.56 5.49
C SER A 70 -8.43 46.84 5.70
N GLN A 71 -9.57 47.49 5.41
CA GLN A 71 -10.89 46.88 5.49
C GLN A 71 -11.08 45.77 4.45
N GLN A 72 -10.58 45.96 3.23
CA GLN A 72 -10.60 44.93 2.18
C GLN A 72 -9.76 43.72 2.60
N GLN A 73 -8.54 43.94 3.10
CA GLN A 73 -7.70 42.86 3.62
C GLN A 73 -8.38 42.13 4.79
N GLN A 74 -9.00 42.86 5.72
CA GLN A 74 -9.72 42.25 6.84
C GLN A 74 -10.92 41.43 6.37
N HIS A 75 -11.64 41.90 5.35
CA HIS A 75 -12.76 41.16 4.77
C HIS A 75 -12.28 39.87 4.09
N GLN A 76 -11.20 39.96 3.31
CA GLN A 76 -10.59 38.80 2.65
C GLN A 76 -10.13 37.76 3.67
N LEU A 77 -9.37 38.17 4.70
CA LEU A 77 -8.92 37.27 5.76
C LEU A 77 -10.09 36.61 6.50
N LYS A 78 -11.19 37.34 6.74
CA LYS A 78 -12.40 36.75 7.35
C LYS A 78 -13.02 35.67 6.45
N GLN A 79 -13.10 35.91 5.15
CA GLN A 79 -13.60 34.91 4.20
C GLN A 79 -12.69 33.68 4.15
N GLU A 80 -11.37 33.89 4.15
CA GLU A 80 -10.37 32.81 4.20
C GLU A 80 -10.49 31.99 5.50
N CYS A 81 -10.64 32.63 6.65
CA CYS A 81 -10.87 31.95 7.92
C CYS A 81 -12.15 31.10 7.89
N LEU A 82 -13.25 31.62 7.35
CA LEU A 82 -14.50 30.86 7.22
C LEU A 82 -14.35 29.66 6.29
N HIS A 83 -13.66 29.84 5.17
CA HIS A 83 -13.40 28.77 4.21
C HIS A 83 -12.52 27.67 4.82
N LEU A 84 -11.42 28.05 5.49
CA LEU A 84 -10.53 27.12 6.17
C LEU A 84 -11.23 26.38 7.31
N ASN A 85 -12.06 27.07 8.11
CA ASN A 85 -12.85 26.43 9.16
C ASN A 85 -13.83 25.41 8.59
N SER A 86 -14.49 25.73 7.48
CA SER A 86 -15.42 24.80 6.83
C SER A 86 -14.69 23.55 6.31
N ARG A 87 -13.51 23.73 5.71
CA ARG A 87 -12.65 22.63 5.24
C ARG A 87 -12.14 21.77 6.38
N LEU A 88 -11.71 22.39 7.48
CA LEU A 88 -11.24 21.69 8.66
C LEU A 88 -12.37 20.86 9.28
N HIS A 89 -13.57 21.41 9.40
CA HIS A 89 -14.73 20.69 9.91
C HIS A 89 -15.12 19.51 8.99
N ALA A 90 -15.09 19.69 7.67
CA ALA A 90 -15.34 18.62 6.72
C ALA A 90 -14.32 17.48 6.85
N ALA A 91 -13.02 17.81 6.88
CA ALA A 91 -11.95 16.83 7.05
C ALA A 91 -12.02 16.11 8.41
N GLN A 92 -12.38 16.81 9.48
CA GLN A 92 -12.61 16.21 10.79
C GLN A 92 -13.78 15.21 10.78
N SER A 93 -14.88 15.56 10.11
CA SER A 93 -16.04 14.66 9.97
C SER A 93 -15.70 13.42 9.15
N GLU A 94 -14.95 13.57 8.06
CA GLU A 94 -14.49 12.43 7.24
C GLU A 94 -13.55 11.51 8.02
N CYS A 95 -12.57 12.08 8.72
CA CYS A 95 -11.65 11.31 9.57
C CYS A 95 -12.38 10.53 10.67
N GLN A 96 -13.42 11.12 11.26
CA GLN A 96 -14.23 10.45 12.28
C GLN A 96 -15.01 9.26 11.68
N LYS A 97 -15.62 9.43 10.49
CA LYS A 97 -16.32 8.34 9.79
C LYS A 97 -15.37 7.20 9.43
N GLU A 98 -14.21 7.53 8.86
CA GLU A 98 -13.20 6.54 8.49
C GLU A 98 -12.71 5.77 9.73
N ARG A 99 -12.56 6.46 10.87
CA ARG A 99 -12.20 5.81 12.14
C ARG A 99 -13.26 4.82 12.61
N GLU A 100 -14.54 5.18 12.51
CA GLU A 100 -15.66 4.30 12.88
C GLU A 100 -15.72 3.07 11.96
N GLU A 101 -15.61 3.27 10.64
CA GLU A 101 -15.55 2.17 9.66
C GLU A 101 -14.35 1.25 9.91
N LYS A 102 -13.17 1.81 10.19
CA LYS A 102 -11.96 1.05 10.51
C LYS A 102 -12.14 0.18 11.76
N LEU A 103 -12.87 0.65 12.78
CA LEU A 103 -13.13 -0.13 13.98
C LEU A 103 -14.02 -1.34 13.64
N VAL A 104 -15.09 -1.13 12.88
CA VAL A 104 -15.98 -2.22 12.44
C VAL A 104 -15.24 -3.25 11.58
N LEU A 105 -14.41 -2.79 10.64
CA LEU A 105 -13.63 -3.69 9.79
C LEU A 105 -12.60 -4.51 10.60
N ARG A 106 -11.98 -3.90 11.62
CA ARG A 106 -11.05 -4.60 12.52
C ARG A 106 -11.75 -5.68 13.33
N GLU A 107 -12.95 -5.41 13.83
CA GLU A 107 -13.76 -6.38 14.56
C GLU A 107 -14.10 -7.58 13.68
N ARG A 108 -14.61 -7.35 12.46
CA ARG A 108 -14.91 -8.43 11.51
C ARG A 108 -13.69 -9.25 11.11
N LEU A 109 -12.54 -8.60 10.93
CA LEU A 109 -11.29 -9.29 10.63
C LEU A 109 -10.86 -10.17 11.81
N TRP A 110 -11.02 -9.68 13.04
CA TRP A 110 -10.72 -10.45 14.24
C TRP A 110 -11.66 -11.66 14.36
N GLU A 111 -12.97 -11.49 14.16
CA GLU A 111 -13.95 -12.59 14.16
C GLU A 111 -13.63 -13.65 13.11
N SER A 112 -13.33 -13.22 11.88
CA SER A 112 -12.97 -14.13 10.78
C SER A 112 -11.67 -14.89 11.06
N ARG A 113 -10.66 -14.21 11.62
CA ARG A 113 -9.40 -14.83 12.03
C ARG A 113 -9.61 -15.87 13.13
N GLU A 114 -10.43 -15.55 14.12
CA GLU A 114 -10.76 -16.47 15.21
C GLU A 114 -11.49 -17.71 14.70
N GLN A 115 -12.43 -17.55 13.77
CA GLN A 115 -13.11 -18.67 13.12
C GLN A 115 -12.15 -19.58 12.33
N LEU A 116 -11.22 -18.99 11.57
CA LEU A 116 -10.21 -19.76 10.82
C LEU A 116 -9.26 -20.50 11.77
N GLN A 117 -8.88 -19.88 12.89
CA GLN A 117 -8.03 -20.50 13.89
C GLN A 117 -8.75 -21.70 14.54
N GLN A 118 -10.00 -21.54 14.94
CA GLN A 118 -10.81 -22.62 15.49
C GLN A 118 -11.01 -23.76 14.48
N GLN A 119 -11.20 -23.43 13.19
CA GLN A 119 -11.29 -24.43 12.13
C GLN A 119 -9.96 -25.18 11.94
N ALA A 120 -8.82 -24.49 12.00
CA ALA A 120 -7.51 -25.11 11.92
C ALA A 120 -7.25 -26.07 13.09
N GLU A 121 -7.60 -25.66 14.31
CA GLU A 121 -7.51 -26.49 15.52
C GLU A 121 -8.39 -27.72 15.41
N PHE A 122 -9.67 -27.54 15.04
CA PHE A 122 -10.60 -28.65 14.83
C PHE A 122 -10.10 -29.65 13.78
N CYS A 123 -9.63 -29.17 12.62
CA CYS A 123 -9.09 -30.02 11.57
C CYS A 123 -7.83 -30.77 12.03
N THR A 124 -6.98 -30.13 12.84
CA THR A 124 -5.76 -30.75 13.39
C THR A 124 -6.12 -31.85 14.38
N GLU A 125 -7.05 -31.60 15.31
CA GLU A 125 -7.54 -32.60 16.27
C GLU A 125 -8.21 -33.78 15.58
N LEU A 126 -9.11 -33.50 14.63
CA LEU A 126 -9.80 -34.52 13.86
C LEU A 126 -8.81 -35.35 13.04
N GLY A 127 -7.83 -34.70 12.41
CA GLY A 127 -6.77 -35.37 11.66
C GLY A 127 -5.94 -36.28 12.56
N ALA A 128 -5.51 -35.81 13.73
CA ALA A 128 -4.76 -36.61 14.70
C ALA A 128 -5.55 -37.84 15.19
N ALA A 129 -6.83 -37.66 15.56
CA ALA A 129 -7.71 -38.75 15.99
C ALA A 129 -7.90 -39.78 14.86
N THR A 130 -8.19 -39.31 13.65
CA THR A 130 -8.41 -40.18 12.48
C THR A 130 -7.15 -40.95 12.12
N CYS A 131 -5.98 -40.30 12.07
CA CYS A 131 -4.70 -40.95 11.80
C CYS A 131 -4.33 -41.98 12.89
N THR A 132 -4.66 -41.70 14.16
CA THR A 132 -4.44 -42.65 15.26
C THR A 132 -5.29 -43.91 15.07
N VAL A 133 -6.58 -43.75 14.73
CA VAL A 133 -7.48 -44.88 14.44
C VAL A 133 -7.00 -45.63 13.21
N LEU A 134 -6.63 -44.93 12.12
CA LEU A 134 -6.12 -45.54 10.90
C LEU A 134 -4.84 -46.35 11.15
N TRP A 135 -3.92 -45.82 11.95
CA TRP A 135 -2.69 -46.52 12.37
C TRP A 135 -3.00 -47.78 13.18
N SER A 136 -3.98 -47.72 14.08
CA SER A 136 -4.41 -48.91 14.83
C SER A 136 -5.07 -49.95 13.93
N ALA A 137 -5.86 -49.51 12.94
CA ALA A 137 -6.55 -50.36 11.99
C ALA A 137 -5.60 -51.02 10.99
N SER A 138 -4.55 -50.31 10.56
CA SER A 138 -3.59 -50.82 9.56
C SER A 138 -2.77 -52.01 10.04
N ARG A 139 -2.73 -52.27 11.36
CA ARG A 139 -2.12 -53.47 11.94
C ARG A 139 -2.88 -54.77 11.64
N ARG A 140 -4.09 -54.68 11.08
CA ARG A 140 -4.92 -55.84 10.71
C ARG A 140 -5.00 -55.95 9.20
N GLU A 141 -4.46 -57.02 8.62
CA GLU A 141 -4.44 -57.24 7.17
C GLU A 141 -5.85 -57.19 6.54
N GLU A 142 -6.84 -57.80 7.20
CA GLU A 142 -8.25 -57.74 6.78
C GLU A 142 -8.76 -56.31 6.65
N ALA A 143 -8.43 -55.44 7.61
CA ALA A 143 -8.87 -54.05 7.59
C ALA A 143 -8.15 -53.25 6.49
N VAL A 144 -6.87 -53.53 6.24
CA VAL A 144 -6.13 -52.91 5.14
C VAL A 144 -6.72 -53.35 3.80
N ARG A 145 -7.05 -54.64 3.63
CA ARG A 145 -7.74 -55.13 2.43
C ARG A 145 -9.09 -54.44 2.25
N ASP A 146 -9.92 -54.33 3.28
CA ASP A 146 -11.23 -53.69 3.19
C ASP A 146 -11.13 -52.18 2.88
N ILE A 147 -10.12 -51.49 3.43
CA ILE A 147 -9.87 -50.07 3.18
C ILE A 147 -9.41 -49.83 1.74
N LEU A 148 -8.55 -50.71 1.21
CA LEU A 148 -7.97 -50.60 -0.13
C LEU A 148 -8.80 -51.28 -1.23
N ALA A 149 -9.83 -52.03 -0.86
CA ALA A 149 -10.77 -52.66 -1.79
C ALA A 149 -11.59 -51.62 -2.59
N ASP A 150 -12.28 -52.12 -3.62
CA ASP A 150 -13.22 -51.34 -4.44
C ASP A 150 -12.64 -50.06 -5.07
N GLY A 151 -11.38 -50.10 -5.53
CA GLY A 151 -10.76 -48.99 -6.26
C GLY A 151 -10.43 -47.75 -5.41
N LYS A 152 -10.46 -47.87 -4.08
CA LYS A 152 -10.18 -46.75 -3.16
C LYS A 152 -8.69 -46.44 -2.97
N LEU A 153 -7.82 -47.30 -3.49
CA LEU A 153 -6.36 -47.14 -3.39
C LEU A 153 -5.87 -45.85 -4.05
N GLU A 154 -6.30 -45.57 -5.29
CA GLU A 154 -5.86 -44.36 -6.02
C GLU A 154 -6.33 -43.07 -5.33
N PRO A 155 -7.60 -42.91 -4.92
CA PRO A 155 -8.04 -41.78 -4.10
C PRO A 155 -7.28 -41.65 -2.78
N PHE A 156 -7.00 -42.76 -2.10
CA PHE A 156 -6.25 -42.76 -0.84
C PHE A 156 -4.82 -42.23 -1.04
N LEU A 157 -4.10 -42.75 -2.05
CA LEU A 157 -2.75 -42.31 -2.37
C LEU A 157 -2.73 -40.85 -2.84
N SER A 158 -3.73 -40.42 -3.60
CA SER A 158 -3.89 -39.02 -4.01
C SER A 158 -4.05 -38.08 -2.82
N VAL A 159 -4.95 -38.40 -1.88
CA VAL A 159 -5.17 -37.60 -0.67
C VAL A 159 -3.95 -37.60 0.23
N ALA A 160 -3.31 -38.76 0.44
CA ALA A 160 -2.09 -38.87 1.25
C ALA A 160 -0.94 -38.05 0.65
N GLY A 161 -0.75 -38.14 -0.68
CA GLY A 161 0.24 -37.37 -1.43
C GLY A 161 -0.01 -35.87 -1.35
N GLN A 162 -1.25 -35.42 -1.59
CA GLN A 162 -1.63 -34.01 -1.48
C GLN A 162 -1.48 -33.47 -0.05
N THR A 163 -1.81 -34.27 0.96
CA THR A 163 -1.65 -33.89 2.37
C THR A 163 -0.17 -33.69 2.72
N LEU A 164 0.68 -34.60 2.27
CA LEU A 164 2.13 -34.52 2.46
C LEU A 164 2.73 -33.33 1.70
N GLU A 165 2.32 -33.12 0.45
CA GLU A 165 2.75 -31.98 -0.37
C GLU A 165 2.35 -30.64 0.28
N SER A 166 1.10 -30.54 0.77
CA SER A 166 0.63 -29.35 1.48
C SER A 166 1.37 -29.12 2.80
N PHE A 167 1.70 -30.18 3.52
CA PHE A 167 2.49 -30.08 4.75
C PHE A 167 3.90 -29.57 4.46
N VAL A 168 4.59 -30.12 3.46
CA VAL A 168 5.93 -29.67 3.04
C VAL A 168 5.88 -28.19 2.62
N LYS A 169 4.91 -27.80 1.78
CA LYS A 169 4.73 -26.39 1.39
C LYS A 169 4.48 -25.46 2.57
N SER A 170 3.78 -25.92 3.61
CA SER A 170 3.56 -25.12 4.83
C SER A 170 4.81 -24.93 5.68
N LEU A 171 5.81 -25.81 5.54
CA LEU A 171 7.12 -25.67 6.20
C LEU A 171 8.05 -24.73 5.41
N ASP A 172 7.93 -24.67 4.09
CA ASP A 172 8.75 -23.82 3.20
C ASP A 172 8.39 -22.32 3.27
N GLU A 173 7.26 -21.93 3.87
CA GLU A 173 6.83 -20.52 3.99
C GLU A 173 7.75 -19.68 4.91
N GLU A 174 8.62 -20.29 5.73
CA GLU A 174 9.58 -19.55 6.57
C GLU A 174 10.90 -19.19 5.86
N GLU A 175 11.27 -19.80 4.72
CA GLU A 175 12.51 -19.45 3.98
C GLU A 175 12.38 -19.65 2.45
N LYS A 176 12.48 -18.56 1.68
CA LYS A 176 12.77 -18.59 0.22
C LYS A 176 14.26 -18.25 -0.01
N PRO A 177 14.85 -18.51 -1.19
CA PRO A 177 14.67 -19.63 -2.12
C PRO A 177 16.03 -20.22 -2.59
N GLU A 178 16.13 -21.53 -2.81
CA GLU A 178 17.01 -22.06 -3.86
C GLU A 178 16.24 -23.08 -4.69
N GLN A 179 15.84 -22.63 -5.89
CA GLN A 179 15.35 -23.48 -6.97
C GLN A 179 16.52 -24.31 -7.51
N GLN A 180 16.92 -25.32 -6.75
CA GLN A 180 17.53 -26.51 -7.33
C GLN A 180 16.40 -27.51 -7.59
N ASN A 181 16.55 -28.26 -8.67
CA ASN A 181 15.47 -28.96 -9.37
C ASN A 181 14.96 -30.20 -8.59
N TYR A 182 14.46 -30.02 -7.37
CA TYR A 182 13.97 -31.05 -6.45
C TYR A 182 12.49 -31.40 -6.64
N ASN A 183 11.88 -30.94 -7.74
CA ASN A 183 10.44 -31.07 -8.01
C ASN A 183 10.04 -32.39 -8.70
N SER A 184 10.86 -33.45 -8.61
CA SER A 184 10.40 -34.78 -9.02
C SER A 184 9.63 -35.42 -7.87
N ASN A 185 8.53 -36.11 -8.17
CA ASN A 185 7.72 -36.82 -7.17
C ASN A 185 8.58 -37.82 -6.37
N GLU A 186 9.61 -38.38 -7.02
CA GLU A 186 10.59 -39.29 -6.44
C GLU A 186 11.46 -38.59 -5.39
N HIS A 187 11.91 -37.35 -5.64
CA HIS A 187 12.71 -36.60 -4.67
C HIS A 187 11.89 -36.21 -3.44
N GLN A 188 10.66 -35.75 -3.63
CA GLN A 188 9.72 -35.46 -2.54
C GLN A 188 9.41 -36.70 -1.71
N PHE A 189 9.25 -37.85 -2.37
CA PHE A 189 9.07 -39.13 -1.70
C PHE A 189 10.29 -39.50 -0.84
N VAL A 190 11.52 -39.34 -1.36
CA VAL A 190 12.75 -39.62 -0.59
C VAL A 190 12.91 -38.67 0.59
N LEU A 191 12.59 -37.38 0.44
CA LEU A 191 12.59 -36.41 1.54
C LEU A 191 11.58 -36.76 2.63
N ALA A 192 10.37 -37.17 2.25
CA ALA A 192 9.38 -37.62 3.21
C ALA A 192 9.83 -38.88 3.94
N LEU A 193 10.41 -39.84 3.22
CA LEU A 193 10.95 -41.07 3.81
C LEU A 193 12.11 -40.76 4.77
N ALA A 194 13.00 -39.83 4.41
CA ALA A 194 14.05 -39.30 5.28
C ALA A 194 13.46 -38.71 6.56
N GLY A 195 12.39 -37.91 6.46
CA GLY A 195 11.65 -37.40 7.60
C GLY A 195 11.14 -38.52 8.52
N VAL A 196 10.55 -39.58 7.96
CA VAL A 196 10.06 -40.73 8.74
C VAL A 196 11.20 -41.49 9.43
N ILE A 197 12.38 -41.61 8.79
CA ILE A 197 13.57 -42.25 9.38
C ILE A 197 14.06 -41.48 10.64
N THR A 198 13.82 -40.18 10.72
CA THR A 198 14.19 -39.37 11.90
C THR A 198 13.24 -39.50 13.09
N ASN A 199 12.16 -40.28 12.97
CA ASN A 199 11.20 -40.49 14.05
C ASN A 199 11.87 -41.12 15.30
N ARG A 200 11.22 -40.95 16.46
CA ARG A 200 11.64 -41.52 17.74
C ARG A 200 11.17 -42.97 17.91
N ASP A 201 10.11 -43.37 17.21
CA ASP A 201 9.57 -44.73 17.28
C ASP A 201 10.41 -45.70 16.42
N SER A 202 10.95 -46.74 17.08
CA SER A 202 11.82 -47.73 16.44
C SER A 202 11.12 -48.58 15.37
N GLU A 203 9.82 -48.84 15.52
CA GLU A 203 9.06 -49.63 14.54
C GLU A 203 8.78 -48.81 13.29
N VAL A 204 8.49 -47.51 13.47
CA VAL A 204 8.32 -46.56 12.36
C VAL A 204 9.63 -46.41 11.58
N CYS A 205 10.75 -46.24 12.28
CA CYS A 205 12.07 -46.21 11.63
C CYS A 205 12.37 -47.52 10.89
N LEU A 206 12.03 -48.69 11.47
CA LEU A 206 12.28 -49.99 10.86
C LEU A 206 11.50 -50.13 9.55
N GLN A 207 10.23 -49.76 9.54
CA GLN A 207 9.40 -49.86 8.35
C GLN A 207 9.84 -48.88 7.26
N ALA A 208 10.24 -47.67 7.64
CA ALA A 208 10.80 -46.69 6.70
C ALA A 208 12.12 -47.17 6.09
N LEU A 209 12.99 -47.78 6.90
CA LEU A 209 14.23 -48.38 6.40
C LEU A 209 13.96 -49.54 5.43
N ARG A 210 13.00 -50.43 5.72
CA ARG A 210 12.62 -51.50 4.79
C ARG A 210 12.09 -50.98 3.46
N LEU A 211 11.30 -49.91 3.47
CA LEU A 211 10.84 -49.26 2.25
C LEU A 211 11.99 -48.65 1.45
N LEU A 212 12.95 -48.01 2.14
CA LEU A 212 14.18 -47.51 1.53
C LEU A 212 14.99 -48.65 0.89
N GLN A 213 15.09 -49.79 1.57
CA GLN A 213 15.77 -50.99 1.07
C GLN A 213 15.07 -51.54 -0.19
N SER A 214 13.74 -51.65 -0.19
CA SER A 214 12.99 -52.06 -1.39
C SER A 214 13.23 -51.12 -2.58
N LEU A 215 13.30 -49.82 -2.36
CA LEU A 215 13.61 -48.84 -3.40
C LEU A 215 15.04 -48.97 -3.94
N LEU A 216 16.02 -49.23 -3.06
CA LEU A 216 17.41 -49.46 -3.43
C LEU A 216 17.58 -50.74 -4.25
N VAL A 217 16.74 -51.76 -4.01
CA VAL A 217 16.80 -53.06 -4.69
C VAL A 217 16.02 -53.07 -6.01
N GLU A 218 14.89 -52.37 -6.09
CA GLU A 218 13.96 -52.47 -7.22
C GLU A 218 14.12 -51.38 -8.30
N SER A 219 14.82 -50.26 -8.03
CA SER A 219 14.81 -49.11 -8.93
C SER A 219 16.19 -48.69 -9.47
N ASP A 220 16.31 -48.66 -10.80
CA ASP A 220 17.41 -47.98 -11.54
C ASP A 220 17.42 -46.44 -11.29
N ILE A 221 16.39 -45.93 -10.61
CA ILE A 221 16.16 -44.52 -10.30
C ILE A 221 17.24 -43.96 -9.36
N LEU A 222 17.67 -44.74 -8.36
CA LEU A 222 18.76 -44.38 -7.44
C LEU A 222 20.14 -44.61 -8.06
N ALA A 223 20.26 -45.51 -9.04
CA ALA A 223 21.49 -45.69 -9.80
C ALA A 223 21.79 -44.48 -10.72
N GLN A 224 20.75 -43.83 -11.25
CA GLN A 224 20.85 -42.64 -12.11
C GLN A 224 20.90 -41.31 -11.33
N ASN A 225 20.22 -41.21 -10.18
CA ASN A 225 20.13 -39.98 -9.36
C ASN A 225 20.87 -40.05 -8.01
N GLY A 226 21.68 -41.09 -7.80
CA GLY A 226 22.43 -41.34 -6.56
C GLY A 226 23.23 -40.14 -6.01
N PRO A 227 23.93 -39.31 -6.81
CA PRO A 227 24.67 -38.17 -6.28
C PRO A 227 23.76 -37.05 -5.71
N ASP A 228 22.53 -36.92 -6.19
CA ASP A 228 21.58 -35.87 -5.75
C ASP A 228 20.74 -36.30 -4.54
N LEU A 229 20.62 -37.62 -4.30
CA LEU A 229 19.81 -38.20 -3.21
C LEU A 229 20.64 -38.57 -1.96
N GLN A 230 21.97 -38.67 -2.08
CA GLN A 230 22.85 -38.86 -0.92
C GLN A 230 22.75 -37.74 0.14
N PRO A 231 22.75 -36.43 -0.22
CA PRO A 231 22.69 -35.37 0.78
C PRO A 231 21.33 -35.28 1.49
N SER A 232 20.24 -35.81 0.90
CA SER A 232 18.90 -35.77 1.49
C SER A 232 18.61 -36.92 2.45
N LEU A 233 19.42 -37.98 2.45
CA LEU A 233 19.28 -39.08 3.40
C LEU A 233 19.90 -38.72 4.76
N PRO A 234 19.23 -39.01 5.89
CA PRO A 234 19.72 -38.66 7.23
C PRO A 234 20.78 -39.67 7.69
N MET A 235 21.95 -39.65 7.04
CA MET A 235 23.00 -40.65 7.21
C MET A 235 23.46 -40.79 8.66
N GLU A 236 23.61 -39.68 9.38
CA GLU A 236 23.98 -39.70 10.81
C GLU A 236 22.94 -40.46 11.64
N ARG A 237 21.65 -40.25 11.36
CA ARG A 237 20.58 -40.96 12.04
C ARG A 237 20.60 -42.45 11.72
N ILE A 238 20.82 -42.83 10.46
CA ILE A 238 20.90 -44.24 10.05
C ILE A 238 22.05 -44.96 10.78
N HIS A 239 23.20 -44.30 10.97
CA HIS A 239 24.31 -44.84 11.78
C HIS A 239 23.92 -45.02 13.25
N GLN A 240 23.14 -44.10 13.83
CA GLN A 240 22.59 -44.26 15.18
C GLN A 240 21.63 -45.45 15.28
N LEU A 241 20.78 -45.66 14.26
CA LEU A 241 19.87 -46.79 14.18
C LEU A 241 20.62 -48.13 14.04
N ALA A 242 21.77 -48.14 13.34
CA ALA A 242 22.69 -49.28 13.29
C ALA A 242 23.39 -49.59 14.63
N SER A 243 23.22 -48.73 15.64
CA SER A 243 23.64 -48.97 17.03
C SER A 243 22.46 -49.23 17.97
N SER A 244 21.25 -49.39 17.44
CA SER A 244 20.03 -49.61 18.21
C SER A 244 20.04 -50.92 19.01
N ARG A 245 19.35 -50.94 20.15
CA ARG A 245 19.06 -52.16 20.91
C ARG A 245 18.04 -53.08 20.21
N HIS A 246 17.28 -52.54 19.26
CA HIS A 246 16.30 -53.29 18.49
C HIS A 246 16.99 -54.08 17.37
N SER A 247 17.00 -55.41 17.48
CA SER A 247 17.79 -56.29 16.60
C SER A 247 17.44 -56.16 15.12
N ALA A 248 16.15 -56.18 14.76
CA ALA A 248 15.72 -56.05 13.37
C ALA A 248 16.08 -54.68 12.78
N LEU A 249 15.77 -53.60 13.49
CA LEU A 249 16.13 -52.22 13.10
C LEU A 249 17.63 -52.04 12.89
N ARG A 250 18.43 -52.58 13.82
CA ARG A 250 19.89 -52.56 13.72
C ARG A 250 20.37 -53.27 12.45
N GLN A 251 19.84 -54.47 12.21
CA GLN A 251 20.23 -55.29 11.06
C GLN A 251 19.88 -54.60 9.74
N THR A 252 18.63 -54.13 9.60
CA THR A 252 18.19 -53.42 8.39
C THR A 252 18.96 -52.12 8.17
N ALA A 253 19.30 -51.38 9.23
CA ALA A 253 20.14 -50.18 9.10
C ALA A 253 21.57 -50.50 8.62
N LEU A 254 22.16 -51.62 9.06
CA LEU A 254 23.48 -52.06 8.60
C LEU A 254 23.46 -52.46 7.13
N GLU A 255 22.46 -53.24 6.71
CA GLU A 255 22.27 -53.66 5.32
C GLU A 255 22.14 -52.45 4.39
N ILE A 256 21.31 -51.47 4.74
CA ILE A 256 21.15 -50.24 3.96
C ILE A 256 22.45 -49.44 3.85
N LEU A 257 23.23 -49.36 4.94
CA LEU A 257 24.54 -48.69 4.90
C LEU A 257 25.53 -49.42 3.98
N GLU A 258 25.43 -50.74 3.84
CA GLU A 258 26.21 -51.52 2.89
C GLU A 258 25.71 -51.32 1.45
N ASP A 259 24.40 -51.35 1.24
CA ASP A 259 23.77 -51.14 -0.07
C ASP A 259 24.12 -49.76 -0.64
N ILE A 260 24.01 -48.70 0.16
CA ILE A 260 24.41 -47.34 -0.23
C ILE A 260 25.90 -47.27 -0.56
N LYS A 261 26.77 -47.93 0.22
CA LYS A 261 28.22 -47.98 -0.06
C LYS A 261 28.52 -48.73 -1.36
N CYS A 262 27.80 -49.81 -1.66
CA CYS A 262 27.94 -50.58 -2.88
C CYS A 262 27.50 -49.76 -4.10
N LEU A 263 26.38 -49.04 -4.02
CA LEU A 263 25.91 -48.15 -5.08
C LEU A 263 26.95 -47.06 -5.44
N ILE A 264 27.58 -46.45 -4.43
CA ILE A 264 28.63 -45.43 -4.63
C ILE A 264 29.87 -46.03 -5.31
N LYS A 265 30.24 -47.27 -5.00
CA LYS A 265 31.41 -47.95 -5.61
C LYS A 265 31.16 -48.33 -7.06
N THR A 266 29.95 -48.77 -7.40
CA THR A 266 29.56 -49.15 -8.78
C THR A 266 29.53 -47.93 -9.70
N GLN A 267 29.17 -46.74 -9.20
CA GLN A 267 29.16 -45.50 -9.98
C GLN A 267 30.57 -44.92 -10.28
N ARG A 268 31.59 -45.24 -9.47
CA ARG A 268 32.98 -44.81 -9.74
C ARG A 268 33.74 -45.72 -10.71
N SER A 269 33.16 -46.85 -11.10
CA SER A 269 33.84 -47.89 -11.89
C SER A 269 33.31 -48.04 -13.32
N THR A 270 32.43 -47.15 -13.80
CA THR A 270 32.12 -47.01 -15.23
C THR A 270 33.13 -46.07 -15.92
N PRO A 271 34.15 -46.57 -16.65
CA PRO A 271 34.95 -45.72 -17.52
C PRO A 271 34.08 -45.25 -18.68
N GLN A 272 34.13 -43.94 -18.94
CA GLN A 272 33.69 -43.34 -20.20
C GLN A 272 34.30 -44.15 -21.36
N LYS A 273 33.47 -44.84 -22.14
CA LYS A 273 33.83 -45.22 -23.50
C LYS A 273 33.22 -44.17 -24.43
N GLU A 274 34.14 -43.46 -25.08
CA GLU A 274 33.92 -42.60 -26.23
C GLU A 274 32.99 -43.26 -27.26
N GLN A 275 31.97 -42.53 -27.71
CA GLN A 275 31.70 -42.19 -29.11
C GLN A 275 30.56 -41.18 -29.22
#